data_AF-A0A3B8JE39-F1
#
_entry.id   AF-A0A3B8JE39-F1
#
_cell.length_a   1.000
_cell.length_b   1.000
_cell.length_c   1.000
_cell.angle_alpha   90.00
_cell.angle_beta   90.00
_cell.angle_gamma   90.00
#
_symmetry.space_group_name_H-M   'P 1'
#
loop_
_entity.id
_entity.type
_entity.pdbx_description
1 polymer ?
#
loop_
_entity_poly.entity_id
_entity_poly.type
_entity_poly.pdbx_seq_one_letter_code
_entity_poly.pdbx_strand_id
1 'polypeptide(L)'
;WVMVEGSTEVNPPLLRTEEIGRDEVEIQIDLAKWEQLALDQRNLLFWHEVARVQNDTIPKEGWEMAALAIGLGGAVGELWVQDGLLLLLAVALCGVSGYRLYQKNNGEKNLKAATEADEKAIALATRFGYTLPNAYKSLGSALKTLIEITPGRRQRQKYEARLSALKKSASQAKAKVKSQREDKI
;
A
#
# COMPACT_ATOMS: atom_id res chain seq x y z
N TRP A 1 14.42 -12.94 0.00
CA TRP A 1 15.44 -11.98 0.48
C TRP A 1 14.97 -10.58 0.10
N VAL A 2 15.34 -9.53 0.85
CA VAL A 2 14.80 -8.17 0.65
C VAL A 2 15.89 -7.27 0.09
N MET A 3 15.62 -6.64 -1.04
CA MET A 3 16.49 -5.65 -1.67
C MET A 3 15.93 -4.24 -1.45
N VAL A 4 16.79 -3.29 -1.10
CA VAL A 4 16.41 -1.88 -0.88
C VAL A 4 17.20 -1.04 -1.87
N GLU A 5 16.50 -0.42 -2.83
CA GLU A 5 17.11 0.37 -3.90
C GLU A 5 16.56 1.81 -3.92
N GLY A 6 17.40 2.75 -4.37
CA GLY A 6 16.96 4.11 -4.63
C GLY A 6 16.17 4.17 -5.94
N SER A 7 14.97 4.74 -5.92
CA SER A 7 14.16 4.83 -7.16
C SER A 7 14.79 5.81 -8.15
N THR A 8 14.98 5.38 -9.40
CA THR A 8 15.46 6.23 -10.51
C THR A 8 14.32 6.76 -11.40
N GLU A 9 13.06 6.57 -10.99
CA GLU A 9 11.87 6.96 -11.75
C GLU A 9 11.66 8.48 -11.76
N VAL A 10 10.91 9.02 -12.73
CA VAL A 10 10.55 10.44 -12.75
C VAL A 10 9.29 10.64 -11.89
N ASN A 11 9.47 11.20 -10.70
CA ASN A 11 8.44 11.45 -9.67
C ASN A 11 7.79 10.17 -9.05
N PRO A 12 8.59 9.25 -8.47
CA PRO A 12 8.11 8.03 -7.86
C PRO A 12 7.29 8.31 -6.58
N PRO A 13 6.41 7.38 -6.16
CA PRO A 13 5.88 7.39 -4.81
C PRO A 13 7.03 7.28 -3.79
N LEU A 14 6.88 7.86 -2.59
CA LEU A 14 7.94 7.89 -1.58
C LEU A 14 8.55 6.51 -1.29
N LEU A 15 7.69 5.51 -1.16
CA LEU A 15 8.04 4.11 -0.96
C LEU A 15 7.22 3.29 -1.95
N ARG A 16 7.89 2.38 -2.64
CA ARG A 16 7.26 1.39 -3.52
C ARG A 16 7.77 0.02 -3.08
N THR A 17 6.86 -0.92 -2.91
CA THR A 17 7.21 -2.29 -2.53
C THR A 17 6.59 -3.22 -3.54
N GLU A 18 7.42 -3.95 -4.29
CA GLU A 18 7.02 -4.85 -5.36
C GLU A 18 7.71 -6.20 -5.21
N GLU A 19 7.02 -7.26 -5.64
CA GLU A 19 7.55 -8.62 -5.67
C GLU A 19 8.02 -8.92 -7.10
N ILE A 20 9.35 -8.97 -7.29
CA ILE A 20 9.98 -9.15 -8.63
C ILE A 20 10.04 -10.64 -9.02
N GLY A 21 10.01 -11.55 -8.04
CA GLY A 21 10.09 -13.00 -8.24
C GLY A 21 9.47 -13.79 -7.09
N ARG A 22 9.47 -15.13 -7.19
CA ARG A 22 8.76 -16.04 -6.25
C ARG A 22 9.11 -15.86 -4.76
N ASP A 23 10.24 -15.25 -4.43
CA ASP A 23 10.71 -15.01 -3.05
C ASP A 23 11.54 -13.71 -2.91
N GLU A 24 11.42 -12.78 -3.85
CA GLU A 24 12.21 -11.55 -3.90
C GLU A 24 11.29 -10.33 -3.81
N VAL A 25 11.51 -9.54 -2.77
CA VAL A 25 10.79 -8.29 -2.53
C VAL A 25 11.76 -7.13 -2.64
N GLU A 26 11.41 -6.18 -3.50
CA GLU A 26 12.13 -4.94 -3.67
C GLU A 26 11.36 -3.81 -2.97
N ILE A 27 12.06 -3.06 -2.11
CA ILE A 27 11.56 -1.81 -1.53
C ILE A 27 12.34 -0.67 -2.17
N GLN A 28 11.70 0.05 -3.08
CA GLN A 28 12.26 1.25 -3.70
C GLN A 28 11.94 2.49 -2.86
N ILE A 29 12.95 3.33 -2.62
CA ILE A 29 12.83 4.56 -1.82
C ILE A 29 13.21 5.77 -2.67
N ASP A 30 12.35 6.78 -2.70
CA ASP A 30 12.69 8.10 -3.25
C ASP A 30 13.56 8.85 -2.23
N LEU A 31 14.88 8.83 -2.42
CA LEU A 31 15.83 9.45 -1.49
C LEU A 31 15.61 10.97 -1.33
N ALA A 32 15.21 11.66 -2.39
CA ALA A 32 15.02 13.11 -2.37
C ALA A 32 13.82 13.53 -1.49
N LYS A 33 12.73 12.75 -1.52
CA LYS A 33 11.58 12.97 -0.61
C LYS A 33 11.83 12.36 0.77
N TRP A 34 12.60 11.27 0.85
CA TRP A 34 12.95 10.61 2.11
C TRP A 34 13.74 11.53 3.03
N GLU A 35 14.70 12.29 2.49
CA GLU A 35 15.51 13.23 3.26
C GLU A 35 14.72 14.41 3.86
N GLN A 36 13.54 14.70 3.34
CA GLN A 36 12.68 15.79 3.84
C GLN A 36 11.88 15.39 5.09
N LEU A 37 11.79 14.10 5.39
CA LEU A 37 11.04 13.58 6.54
C LEU A 37 11.92 13.53 7.80
N ALA A 38 11.32 13.66 8.97
CA ALA A 38 12.04 13.46 10.23
C ALA A 38 12.43 11.98 10.40
N LEU A 39 13.52 11.70 11.14
CA LEU A 39 14.03 10.34 11.35
C LEU A 39 12.97 9.38 11.91
N ASP A 40 12.15 9.84 12.86
CA ASP A 40 11.05 9.05 13.42
C ASP A 40 9.96 8.71 12.40
N GLN A 41 9.68 9.63 11.48
CA GLN A 41 8.70 9.42 10.41
C GLN A 41 9.20 8.38 9.42
N ARG A 42 10.48 8.49 9.02
CA ARG A 42 11.16 7.51 8.16
C ARG A 42 11.12 6.11 8.76
N ASN A 43 11.49 6.00 10.03
CA ASN A 43 11.50 4.71 10.73
C ASN A 43 10.11 4.07 10.72
N LEU A 44 9.05 4.81 11.05
CA LEU A 44 7.69 4.26 11.08
C LEU A 44 7.15 3.90 9.71
N LEU A 45 7.46 4.68 8.67
CA LEU A 45 7.11 4.33 7.29
C LEU A 45 7.86 3.09 6.81
N PHE A 46 9.12 2.94 7.20
CA PHE A 46 9.89 1.73 6.91
C PHE A 46 9.31 0.51 7.65
N TRP A 47 8.99 0.63 8.94
CA TRP A 47 8.35 -0.44 9.70
C TRP A 47 6.98 -0.84 9.13
N HIS A 48 6.24 0.11 8.55
CA HIS A 48 5.02 -0.17 7.82
C HIS A 48 5.28 -1.05 6.59
N GLU A 49 6.28 -0.76 5.76
CA GLU A 49 6.62 -1.61 4.61
C GLU A 49 7.09 -3.00 5.06
N VAL A 50 7.91 -3.09 6.11
CA VAL A 50 8.30 -4.39 6.70
C VAL A 50 7.07 -5.19 7.15
N ALA A 51 6.10 -4.55 7.79
CA ALA A 51 4.86 -5.21 8.20
C ALA A 51 4.01 -5.66 7.00
N ARG A 52 4.01 -4.91 5.89
CA ARG A 52 3.33 -5.30 4.64
C ARG A 52 3.96 -6.53 4.01
N VAL A 53 5.29 -6.62 4.04
CA VAL A 53 6.07 -7.78 3.58
C VAL A 53 5.72 -9.02 4.41
N GLN A 54 5.74 -8.89 5.74
CA GLN A 54 5.44 -9.99 6.65
C GLN A 54 4.00 -10.54 6.51
N ASN A 55 3.06 -9.70 6.04
CA ASN A 55 1.66 -10.09 5.87
C ASN A 55 1.31 -10.60 4.46
N ASP A 56 2.28 -10.73 3.54
CA ASP A 56 2.04 -11.09 2.14
C ASP A 56 1.00 -10.18 1.46
N THR A 57 0.99 -8.89 1.85
CA THR A 57 0.05 -7.86 1.32
C THR A 57 0.65 -7.04 0.19
N ILE A 58 1.78 -7.50 -0.35
CA ILE A 58 2.46 -6.87 -1.48
C ILE A 58 1.69 -7.25 -2.75
N PRO A 59 1.36 -6.29 -3.62
CA PRO A 59 0.74 -6.61 -4.89
C PRO A 59 1.69 -7.46 -5.74
N LYS A 60 1.32 -8.72 -5.93
CA LYS A 60 1.89 -9.62 -6.95
C LYS A 60 1.39 -9.16 -8.32
N GLU A 61 2.13 -8.34 -9.06
CA GLU A 61 1.68 -7.83 -10.36
C GLU A 61 2.68 -7.90 -11.52
N GLY A 62 2.13 -8.17 -12.70
CA GLY A 62 2.77 -8.06 -14.02
C GLY A 62 1.93 -8.67 -15.15
N TRP A 63 1.36 -9.84 -14.94
CA TRP A 63 0.64 -10.62 -15.96
C TRP A 63 -0.78 -10.16 -16.29
N GLU A 64 -1.53 -9.59 -15.34
CA GLU A 64 -2.96 -9.25 -15.53
C GLU A 64 -3.14 -7.99 -16.39
N MET A 65 -2.25 -6.99 -16.21
CA MET A 65 -2.16 -5.81 -17.06
C MET A 65 -1.68 -6.17 -18.48
N ALA A 66 -0.72 -7.09 -18.58
CA ALA A 66 -0.25 -7.62 -19.86
C ALA A 66 -1.36 -8.40 -20.58
N ALA A 67 -2.10 -9.27 -19.88
CA ALA A 67 -3.22 -10.02 -20.45
C ALA A 67 -4.35 -9.09 -20.94
N LEU A 68 -4.65 -8.04 -20.19
CA LEU A 68 -5.66 -7.03 -20.57
C LEU A 68 -5.20 -6.19 -21.78
N ALA A 69 -3.93 -5.78 -21.82
CA ALA A 69 -3.36 -5.06 -22.96
C ALA A 69 -3.30 -5.91 -24.23
N ILE A 70 -2.91 -7.19 -24.10
CA ILE A 70 -2.91 -8.17 -25.21
C ILE A 70 -4.34 -8.45 -25.68
N GLY A 71 -5.29 -8.62 -24.76
CA GLY A 71 -6.71 -8.85 -25.09
C GLY A 71 -7.35 -7.67 -25.83
N LEU A 72 -7.01 -6.43 -25.45
CA LEU A 72 -7.46 -5.23 -26.17
C LEU A 72 -6.79 -5.08 -27.54
N GLY A 73 -5.50 -5.42 -27.67
CA GLY A 73 -4.79 -5.40 -28.96
C GLY A 73 -5.26 -6.48 -29.94
N GLY A 74 -5.58 -7.68 -29.44
CA GLY A 74 -6.10 -8.79 -30.24
C GLY A 74 -7.51 -8.53 -30.79
N ALA A 75 -8.40 -7.95 -29.97
CA ALA A 75 -9.76 -7.64 -30.39
C ALA A 75 -9.84 -6.62 -31.55
N VAL A 76 -8.88 -5.70 -31.66
CA VAL A 76 -8.79 -4.73 -32.78
C VAL A 76 -8.31 -5.42 -34.07
N GLY A 77 -7.45 -6.42 -33.97
CA GLY A 77 -7.00 -7.24 -35.12
C GLY A 77 -8.10 -8.16 -35.67
N GLU A 78 -8.96 -8.70 -34.81
CA GLU A 78 -10.04 -9.63 -35.19
C GLU A 78 -11.25 -8.93 -35.83
N LEU A 79 -11.51 -7.67 -35.47
CA LEU A 79 -12.51 -6.82 -36.15
C LEU A 79 -12.21 -6.62 -37.64
N TRP A 80 -10.94 -6.76 -38.05
CA TRP A 80 -10.50 -6.76 -39.45
C TRP A 80 -10.50 -8.14 -40.11
N VAL A 81 -10.43 -9.23 -39.33
CA VAL A 81 -10.28 -10.61 -39.83
C VAL A 81 -11.62 -11.37 -39.84
N GLN A 82 -12.71 -10.77 -39.35
CA GLN A 82 -14.08 -11.27 -39.46
C GLN A 82 -14.29 -12.65 -38.80
N ASP A 83 -13.49 -12.99 -37.79
CA ASP A 83 -13.49 -14.29 -37.12
C ASP A 83 -14.16 -14.17 -35.73
N GLY A 84 -15.46 -14.52 -35.64
CA GLY A 84 -16.29 -14.28 -34.46
C GLY A 84 -15.97 -15.15 -33.24
N LEU A 85 -15.28 -16.28 -33.42
CA LEU A 85 -14.89 -17.19 -32.34
C LEU A 85 -13.78 -16.60 -31.46
N LEU A 86 -12.80 -15.95 -32.10
CA LEU A 86 -11.69 -15.31 -31.40
C LEU A 86 -12.18 -14.09 -30.60
N LEU A 87 -13.13 -13.32 -31.14
CA LEU A 87 -13.73 -12.18 -30.46
C LEU A 87 -14.45 -12.59 -29.16
N LEU A 88 -15.14 -13.73 -29.17
CA LEU A 88 -15.75 -14.31 -27.97
C LEU A 88 -14.70 -14.71 -26.92
N LEU A 89 -13.58 -15.31 -27.33
CA LEU A 89 -12.47 -15.65 -26.44
C LEU A 89 -11.80 -14.41 -25.84
N ALA A 90 -11.58 -13.37 -26.66
CA ALA A 90 -11.02 -12.10 -26.21
C ALA A 90 -11.93 -11.41 -25.19
N VAL A 91 -13.25 -11.36 -25.45
CA VAL A 91 -14.23 -10.82 -24.50
C VAL A 91 -14.31 -11.63 -23.22
N ALA A 92 -14.25 -12.96 -23.30
CA ALA A 92 -14.24 -13.84 -22.13
C ALA A 92 -12.99 -13.61 -21.26
N LEU A 93 -11.81 -13.54 -21.88
CA LEU A 93 -10.55 -13.23 -21.20
C LEU A 93 -10.59 -11.84 -20.55
N CYS A 94 -11.02 -10.82 -21.29
CA CYS A 94 -11.16 -9.45 -20.80
C CYS A 94 -12.18 -9.34 -19.65
N GLY A 95 -13.27 -10.10 -19.70
CA GLY A 95 -14.28 -10.15 -18.64
C GLY A 95 -13.75 -10.77 -17.34
N VAL A 96 -13.05 -11.91 -17.44
CA VAL A 96 -12.44 -12.58 -16.29
C VAL A 96 -11.30 -11.74 -15.69
N SER A 97 -10.43 -11.16 -16.52
CA SER A 97 -9.35 -10.29 -16.04
C SER A 97 -9.91 -9.00 -15.42
N GLY A 98 -10.93 -8.39 -16.03
CA GLY A 98 -11.61 -7.21 -15.50
C GLY A 98 -12.29 -7.48 -14.16
N TYR A 99 -12.96 -8.63 -14.01
CA TYR A 99 -13.58 -9.03 -12.75
C TYR A 99 -12.55 -9.32 -11.65
N ARG A 100 -11.41 -9.94 -12.00
CA ARG A 100 -10.31 -10.19 -11.06
C ARG A 100 -9.63 -8.89 -10.62
N LEU A 101 -9.43 -7.95 -11.55
CA LEU A 101 -8.89 -6.61 -11.26
C LEU A 101 -9.85 -5.81 -10.37
N TYR A 102 -11.16 -5.90 -10.62
CA TYR A 102 -12.18 -5.29 -9.78
C TYR A 102 -12.14 -5.84 -8.34
N GLN A 103 -12.02 -7.16 -8.17
CA GLN A 103 -11.85 -7.78 -6.86
C GLN A 103 -10.54 -7.39 -6.17
N LYS A 104 -9.43 -7.23 -6.91
CA LYS A 104 -8.14 -6.75 -6.38
C LYS A 104 -8.18 -5.27 -5.98
N ASN A 105 -8.96 -4.46 -6.69
CA ASN A 105 -9.11 -3.03 -6.42
C ASN A 105 -10.19 -2.72 -5.36
N ASN A 106 -10.56 -3.72 -4.53
CA ASN A 106 -11.53 -3.52 -3.47
C ASN A 106 -10.92 -2.61 -2.39
N GLY A 107 -11.23 -1.30 -2.48
CA GLY A 107 -10.55 -0.24 -1.71
C GLY A 107 -10.63 -0.43 -0.20
N GLU A 108 -11.67 -1.08 0.29
CA GLU A 108 -11.86 -1.38 1.71
C GLU A 108 -10.89 -2.47 2.22
N LYS A 109 -10.62 -3.52 1.43
CA LYS A 109 -9.62 -4.55 1.77
C LYS A 109 -8.20 -3.96 1.78
N ASN A 110 -7.88 -3.14 0.79
CA ASN A 110 -6.59 -2.47 0.70
C ASN A 110 -6.38 -1.47 1.84
N LEU A 111 -7.44 -0.72 2.21
CA LEU A 111 -7.41 0.15 3.37
C LEU A 111 -7.19 -0.66 4.66
N LYS A 112 -7.92 -1.76 4.83
CA LYS A 112 -7.79 -2.63 6.01
C LYS A 112 -6.38 -3.21 6.16
N ALA A 113 -5.80 -3.71 5.05
CA ALA A 113 -4.43 -4.20 5.03
C ALA A 113 -3.42 -3.11 5.40
N ALA A 114 -3.59 -1.89 4.85
CA ALA A 114 -2.74 -0.76 5.20
C ALA A 114 -2.88 -0.36 6.68
N THR A 115 -4.09 -0.39 7.23
CA THR A 115 -4.31 -0.08 8.65
C THR A 115 -3.71 -1.14 9.57
N GLU A 116 -3.78 -2.42 9.20
CA GLU A 116 -3.17 -3.50 9.97
C GLU A 116 -1.63 -3.42 9.95
N ALA A 117 -1.06 -3.04 8.80
CA ALA A 117 0.37 -2.75 8.70
C ALA A 117 0.78 -1.55 9.56
N ASP A 118 -0.04 -0.49 9.63
CA ASP A 118 0.19 0.66 10.52
C ASP A 118 0.19 0.24 12.00
N GLU A 119 -0.73 -0.64 12.42
CA GLU A 119 -0.78 -1.16 13.79
C GLU A 119 0.44 -2.02 14.13
N LYS A 120 0.87 -2.89 13.21
CA LYS A 120 2.08 -3.71 13.36
C LYS A 120 3.34 -2.84 13.41
N ALA A 121 3.42 -1.79 12.59
CA ALA A 121 4.51 -0.82 12.63
C ALA A 121 4.60 -0.12 14.00
N ILE A 122 3.46 0.27 14.58
CA ILE A 122 3.41 0.86 15.92
C ILE A 122 3.84 -0.16 16.97
N ALA A 123 3.39 -1.40 16.89
CA ALA A 123 3.79 -2.47 17.80
C ALA A 123 5.29 -2.81 17.71
N LEU A 124 5.89 -2.70 16.53
CA LEU A 124 7.34 -2.83 16.37
C LEU A 124 8.06 -1.62 16.96
N ALA A 125 7.61 -0.40 16.65
CA ALA A 125 8.21 0.83 17.18
C ALA A 125 8.19 0.86 18.72
N THR A 126 7.11 0.40 19.35
CA THR A 126 7.05 0.33 20.82
C THR A 126 8.04 -0.68 21.41
N ARG A 127 8.36 -1.76 20.70
CA ARG A 127 9.44 -2.70 21.10
C ARG A 127 10.82 -2.07 21.00
N PHE A 128 11.03 -1.15 20.06
CA PHE A 128 12.27 -0.40 19.88
C PHE A 128 12.36 0.88 20.72
N GLY A 129 11.52 1.02 21.76
CA GLY A 129 11.62 2.10 22.75
C GLY A 129 10.77 3.33 22.49
N TYR A 130 9.93 3.35 21.45
CA TYR A 130 8.94 4.42 21.27
C TYR A 130 7.80 4.27 22.27
N THR A 131 7.37 5.37 22.89
CA THR A 131 6.14 5.35 23.68
C THR A 131 4.93 5.24 22.75
N LEU A 132 3.88 4.54 23.18
CA LEU A 132 2.66 4.34 22.38
C LEU A 132 2.07 5.68 21.88
N PRO A 133 1.95 6.75 22.70
CA PRO A 133 1.49 8.05 22.22
C PRO A 133 2.42 8.70 21.18
N ASN A 134 3.74 8.52 21.31
CA ASN A 134 4.71 9.07 20.37
C ASN A 134 4.64 8.36 19.02
N ALA A 135 4.53 7.03 19.01
CA ALA A 135 4.40 6.24 17.79
C ALA A 135 3.17 6.68 16.95
N TYR A 136 2.00 6.84 17.58
CA TYR A 136 0.80 7.35 16.91
C TYR A 136 0.98 8.79 16.40
N LYS A 137 1.64 9.67 17.17
CA LYS A 137 1.88 11.07 16.77
C LYS A 137 2.84 11.14 15.58
N SER A 138 3.93 10.40 15.61
CA SER A 138 4.94 10.38 14.55
C SER A 138 4.37 9.79 13.26
N LEU A 139 3.64 8.67 13.31
CA LEU A 139 2.99 8.09 12.13
C LEU A 139 1.90 9.03 11.57
N GLY A 140 1.10 9.64 12.45
CA GLY A 140 0.09 10.62 12.04
C GLY A 140 0.69 11.88 11.41
N SER A 141 1.86 12.32 11.87
CA SER A 141 2.59 13.44 11.25
C SER A 141 3.17 13.06 9.89
N ALA A 142 3.71 11.85 9.76
CA ALA A 142 4.22 11.32 8.49
C ALA A 142 3.12 11.27 7.42
N LEU A 143 1.93 10.77 7.78
CA LEU A 143 0.78 10.73 6.87
C LEU A 143 0.32 12.13 6.44
N LYS A 144 0.37 13.13 7.31
CA LYS A 144 0.05 14.51 6.94
C LYS A 144 1.04 15.09 5.95
N THR A 145 2.33 14.92 6.21
CA THR A 145 3.38 15.35 5.28
C THR A 145 3.23 14.64 3.94
N LEU A 146 2.93 13.34 3.94
CA LEU A 146 2.62 12.57 2.72
C LEU A 146 1.42 13.13 1.94
N ILE A 147 0.35 13.56 2.61
CA ILE A 147 -0.82 14.17 1.97
C ILE A 147 -0.45 15.49 1.26
N GLU A 148 0.38 16.31 1.91
CA GLU A 148 0.83 17.61 1.41
C GLU A 148 1.75 17.48 0.20
N ILE A 149 2.75 16.58 0.25
CA ILE A 149 3.73 16.42 -0.82
C ILE A 149 3.23 15.58 -2.00
N THR A 150 2.12 14.85 -1.84
CA THR A 150 1.61 13.95 -2.89
C THR A 150 0.73 14.71 -3.89
N PRO A 151 1.10 14.78 -5.19
CA PRO A 151 0.30 15.48 -6.20
C PRO A 151 -0.93 14.70 -6.66
N GLY A 152 -0.91 13.35 -6.57
CA GLY A 152 -1.96 12.48 -7.10
C GLY A 152 -3.20 12.38 -6.20
N ARG A 153 -4.38 12.74 -6.73
CA ARG A 153 -5.67 12.72 -6.00
C ARG A 153 -6.02 11.35 -5.39
N ARG A 154 -5.80 10.27 -6.13
CA ARG A 154 -6.12 8.90 -5.66
C ARG A 154 -5.19 8.46 -4.52
N GLN A 155 -3.90 8.77 -4.61
CA GLN A 155 -2.93 8.43 -3.57
C GLN A 155 -3.15 9.28 -2.31
N ARG A 156 -3.47 10.57 -2.49
CA ARG A 156 -3.85 11.47 -1.39
C ARG A 156 -5.07 10.95 -0.61
N GLN A 157 -6.13 10.54 -1.31
CA GLN A 157 -7.32 9.94 -0.68
C GLN A 157 -6.99 8.69 0.15
N LYS A 158 -6.05 7.86 -0.30
CA LYS A 158 -5.58 6.70 0.49
C LYS A 158 -4.91 7.13 1.79
N TYR A 159 -4.03 8.14 1.75
CA TYR A 159 -3.38 8.64 2.96
C TYR A 159 -4.36 9.32 3.92
N GLU A 160 -5.35 10.04 3.41
CA GLU A 160 -6.44 10.63 4.20
C GLU A 160 -7.28 9.55 4.91
N ALA A 161 -7.64 8.48 4.18
CA ALA A 161 -8.37 7.35 4.74
C ALA A 161 -7.55 6.59 5.80
N ARG A 162 -6.24 6.41 5.58
CA ARG A 162 -5.34 5.84 6.59
C ARG A 162 -5.25 6.74 7.83
N LEU A 163 -5.15 8.05 7.64
CA LEU A 163 -5.05 9.00 8.74
C LEU A 163 -6.33 9.01 9.60
N SER A 164 -7.51 8.90 8.99
CA SER A 164 -8.78 8.82 9.74
C SER A 164 -8.88 7.51 10.53
N ALA A 165 -8.47 6.39 9.93
CA ALA A 165 -8.42 5.09 10.61
C ALA A 165 -7.40 5.07 11.76
N LEU A 166 -6.22 5.69 11.57
CA LEU A 166 -5.21 5.82 12.62
C LEU A 166 -5.73 6.61 13.82
N LYS A 167 -6.45 7.72 13.59
CA LYS A 167 -7.06 8.53 14.67
C LYS A 167 -8.07 7.71 15.48
N LYS A 168 -8.88 6.89 14.81
CA LYS A 168 -9.83 5.98 15.46
C LYS A 168 -9.12 4.91 16.30
N SER A 169 -8.04 4.35 15.77
CA SER A 169 -7.22 3.35 16.47
C SER A 169 -6.50 3.94 17.69
N ALA A 170 -6.00 5.17 17.56
CA ALA A 170 -5.37 5.91 18.66
C ALA A 170 -6.36 6.23 19.79
N SER A 171 -7.63 6.59 19.47
CA SER A 171 -8.64 6.85 20.51
C SER A 171 -9.03 5.57 21.23
N GLN A 172 -9.17 4.45 20.52
CA GLN A 172 -9.40 3.13 21.11
C GLN A 172 -8.25 2.66 22.00
N ALA A 173 -7.00 2.84 21.55
CA ALA A 173 -5.82 2.49 22.34
C ALA A 173 -5.74 3.32 23.63
N LYS A 174 -6.01 4.64 23.55
CA LYS A 174 -6.10 5.51 24.74
C LYS A 174 -7.20 5.07 25.69
N ALA A 175 -8.38 4.71 25.18
CA ALA A 175 -9.49 4.23 26.01
C ALA A 175 -9.14 2.93 26.75
N LYS A 176 -8.49 1.97 26.08
CA LYS A 176 -8.01 0.72 26.70
C LYS A 176 -6.98 0.95 27.81
N VAL A 177 -6.05 1.89 27.60
CA VAL A 177 -5.06 2.24 28.63
C VAL A 177 -5.72 2.92 29.83
N LYS A 178 -6.77 3.73 29.60
CA LYS A 178 -7.53 4.38 30.66
C LYS A 178 -8.34 3.36 31.49
N SER A 179 -9.07 2.45 30.85
CA SER A 179 -9.84 1.41 31.54
C SER A 179 -8.94 0.48 32.37
N GLN A 180 -7.82 0.02 31.81
CA GLN A 180 -6.85 -0.82 32.55
C GLN A 180 -6.23 -0.13 33.77
N ARG A 181 -6.20 1.20 33.78
CA ARG A 181 -5.71 1.99 34.92
C ARG A 181 -6.79 2.16 35.99
N GLU A 182 -8.06 2.24 35.60
CA GLU A 182 -9.21 2.31 36.50
C GLU A 182 -9.49 0.95 37.17
N ASP A 183 -9.29 -0.17 36.48
CA ASP A 183 -9.46 -1.52 37.04
C ASP A 183 -8.37 -1.94 38.05
N LYS A 184 -7.28 -1.17 38.15
CA LYS A 184 -6.14 -1.43 39.04
C LYS A 184 -6.13 -0.55 40.32
N ILE A 185 -7.13 0.31 40.49
CA ILE A 185 -7.32 1.19 41.66
C ILE A 185 -8.49 0.63 42.47
#